data_AF-A0A430RXN9-F1
#
_entry.id   AF-A0A430RXN9-F1
#
_cell.length_a   1.000
_cell.length_b   1.000
_cell.length_c   1.000
_cell.angle_alpha   90.00
_cell.angle_beta   90.00
_cell.angle_gamma   90.00
#
_symmetry.space_group_name_H-M   'P 1'
#
loop_
_entity.id
_entity.type
_entity.pdbx_description
1 polymer ?
#
loop_
_entity_poly.entity_id
_entity_poly.type
_entity_poly.pdbx_seq_one_letter_code
_entity_poly.pdbx_strand_id
1 'polypeptide(L)'
;MPFLLIGVLTVYTLALALGSPEVFRKAWLYALVYYGVSALGDTWTTLEGLRRGYREGNPLYARALSWSPWGIFLVDLGLLSLKVVFLLRLGFDSTVAYPVAFVIAGHGHAVGFLWNLGFVLPLRK
;
A
#
# COMPACT_ATOMS: atom_id res chain seq x y z
N MET A 1 14.92 4.44 -5.34
CA MET A 1 14.77 4.34 -3.86
C MET A 1 13.29 4.27 -3.49
N PRO A 2 12.60 3.16 -3.77
CA PRO A 2 11.16 3.03 -3.49
C PRO A 2 10.83 3.19 -2.00
N PHE A 3 11.65 2.62 -1.11
CA PHE A 3 11.47 2.72 0.35
C PHE A 3 11.56 4.15 0.90
N LEU A 4 12.45 4.99 0.35
CA LEU A 4 12.58 6.39 0.77
C LEU A 4 11.31 7.16 0.43
N LEU A 5 10.78 6.99 -0.78
CA LEU A 5 9.56 7.65 -1.22
C LEU A 5 8.35 7.21 -0.39
N ILE A 6 8.20 5.90 -0.14
CA ILE A 6 7.15 5.37 0.74
C ILE A 6 7.25 5.99 2.14
N GLY A 7 8.46 6.10 2.68
CA GLY A 7 8.72 6.73 3.98
C GLY A 7 8.29 8.19 4.02
N VAL A 8 8.69 8.99 3.02
CA VAL A 8 8.31 10.41 2.90
C VAL A 8 6.79 10.58 2.82
N LEU A 9 6.13 9.82 1.94
CA LEU A 9 4.67 9.87 1.79
C LEU A 9 3.94 9.47 3.08
N THR A 10 4.46 8.46 3.79
CA THR A 10 3.93 8.01 5.07
C THR A 10 4.05 9.10 6.13
N VAL A 11 5.24 9.69 6.29
CA VAL A 11 5.49 10.76 7.27
C VAL A 11 4.63 11.98 6.96
N TYR A 12 4.53 12.38 5.70
CA TYR A 12 3.66 13.47 5.27
C TYR A 12 2.19 13.20 5.62
N THR A 13 1.69 11.99 5.34
CA THR A 13 0.32 11.59 5.66
C THR A 13 0.04 11.64 7.15
N LEU A 14 0.97 11.16 7.97
CA LEU A 14 0.86 11.20 9.43
C LEU A 14 0.87 12.64 9.95
N ALA A 15 1.77 13.48 9.45
CA ALA A 15 1.84 14.90 9.82
C ALA A 15 0.53 15.63 9.47
N LEU A 16 -0.02 15.38 8.27
CA LEU A 16 -1.30 15.94 7.85
C LEU A 16 -2.45 15.44 8.73
N ALA A 17 -2.47 14.16 9.08
CA ALA A 17 -3.52 13.61 9.95
C ALA A 17 -3.48 14.23 11.36
N LEU A 18 -2.27 14.48 11.89
CA LEU A 18 -2.09 15.14 13.18
C LEU A 18 -2.48 16.62 13.16
N GLY A 19 -2.15 17.34 12.07
CA GLY A 19 -2.43 18.77 11.94
C GLY A 19 -3.84 19.11 11.46
N SER A 20 -4.48 18.22 10.71
CA SER A 20 -5.76 18.45 10.03
C SER A 20 -6.59 17.16 9.90
N PRO A 21 -7.00 16.52 11.01
CA PRO A 21 -7.70 15.23 11.00
C PRO A 21 -9.03 15.25 10.20
N GLU A 22 -9.68 16.42 10.09
CA GLU A 22 -10.90 16.62 9.32
C GLU A 22 -10.77 16.29 7.83
N VAL A 23 -9.56 16.40 7.26
CA VAL A 23 -9.26 16.00 5.88
C VAL A 23 -9.57 14.51 5.69
N PHE A 24 -9.27 13.70 6.69
CA PHE A 24 -9.42 12.25 6.62
C PHE A 24 -10.82 11.77 7.00
N ARG A 25 -11.49 12.44 7.95
CA ARG A 25 -12.83 12.03 8.43
C ARG A 25 -13.86 11.86 7.32
N LYS A 26 -13.80 12.72 6.30
CA LYS A 26 -14.73 12.69 5.16
C LYS A 26 -14.16 11.97 3.94
N ALA A 27 -12.88 11.60 3.96
CA ALA A 27 -12.17 11.04 2.82
C ALA A 27 -12.15 9.50 2.80
N TRP A 28 -12.82 8.82 3.73
CA TRP A 28 -12.85 7.34 3.84
C TRP A 28 -13.05 6.64 2.47
N LEU A 29 -14.06 7.04 1.70
CA LEU A 29 -14.35 6.40 0.40
C LEU A 29 -13.20 6.61 -0.59
N TYR A 30 -12.65 7.82 -0.64
CA TYR A 30 -11.53 8.15 -1.52
C TYR A 30 -10.26 7.40 -1.12
N ALA A 31 -9.99 7.29 0.18
CA ALA A 31 -8.86 6.54 0.72
C ALA A 31 -8.98 5.04 0.41
N LEU A 32 -10.17 4.47 0.56
CA LEU A 32 -10.44 3.08 0.21
C LEU A 32 -10.28 2.83 -1.29
N VAL A 33 -10.82 3.71 -2.14
CA VAL A 33 -10.67 3.63 -3.59
C VAL A 33 -9.20 3.76 -3.99
N TYR A 34 -8.47 4.72 -3.42
CA TYR A 34 -7.05 4.91 -3.68
C TYR A 34 -6.23 3.66 -3.32
N TYR A 35 -6.47 3.09 -2.13
CA TYR A 35 -5.87 1.82 -1.73
C TYR A 35 -6.21 0.69 -2.70
N GLY A 36 -7.50 0.49 -3.01
CA GLY A 36 -7.96 -0.61 -3.84
C GLY A 36 -7.38 -0.57 -5.25
N VAL A 37 -7.40 0.60 -5.91
CA VAL A 37 -6.83 0.77 -7.25
C VAL A 37 -5.32 0.52 -7.24
N SER A 38 -4.62 1.07 -6.25
CA SER A 38 -3.16 0.90 -6.15
C SER A 38 -2.78 -0.56 -5.89
N ALA A 39 -3.49 -1.23 -4.96
CA ALA A 39 -3.24 -2.64 -4.61
C ALA A 39 -3.52 -3.58 -5.77
N LEU A 40 -4.59 -3.35 -6.54
CA LEU A 40 -4.89 -4.12 -7.75
C LEU A 40 -3.82 -3.93 -8.82
N GLY A 41 -3.39 -2.69 -9.06
CA GLY A 41 -2.31 -2.38 -10.00
C GLY A 41 -1.00 -3.05 -9.62
N ASP A 42 -0.60 -2.90 -8.35
CA ASP A 42 0.62 -3.50 -7.81
C ASP A 42 0.58 -5.03 -7.94
N THR A 43 -0.51 -5.66 -7.48
CA THR A 43 -0.74 -7.10 -7.59
C THR A 43 -0.62 -7.59 -9.02
N TRP A 44 -1.28 -6.91 -9.97
CA TRP A 44 -1.14 -7.24 -11.39
C TRP A 44 0.33 -7.22 -11.79
N THR A 45 1.01 -6.09 -11.57
CA THR A 45 2.39 -5.91 -12.05
C THR A 45 3.36 -6.90 -11.40
N THR A 46 3.12 -7.30 -10.14
CA THR A 46 3.84 -8.37 -9.46
C THR A 46 3.61 -9.71 -10.15
N LEU A 47 2.36 -10.10 -10.41
CA LEU A 47 2.04 -11.36 -11.09
C LEU A 47 2.65 -11.42 -12.50
N GLU A 48 2.59 -10.32 -13.26
CA GLU A 48 3.21 -10.24 -14.58
C GLU A 48 4.74 -10.30 -14.49
N GLY A 49 5.34 -9.68 -13.48
CA GLY A 49 6.77 -9.80 -13.20
C GLY A 49 7.18 -11.25 -12.92
N LEU A 50 6.44 -11.96 -12.05
CA LEU A 50 6.67 -13.37 -11.76
C LEU A 50 6.55 -14.24 -13.02
N ARG A 51 5.56 -13.97 -13.88
CA ARG A 51 5.39 -14.66 -15.17
C ARG A 51 6.60 -14.48 -16.10
N ARG A 52 7.33 -13.37 -15.97
CA ARG A 52 8.56 -13.07 -16.73
C ARG A 52 9.84 -13.54 -16.05
N GLY A 53 9.74 -14.24 -14.91
CA GLY A 53 10.89 -14.79 -14.19
C GLY A 53 11.51 -13.86 -13.15
N TYR A 54 10.90 -12.70 -12.86
CA TYR A 54 11.29 -11.88 -11.71
C TYR A 54 10.89 -12.56 -10.39
N ARG A 55 11.43 -12.07 -9.27
CA ARG A 55 11.16 -12.58 -7.93
C ARG A 55 10.57 -11.49 -7.04
N GLU A 56 9.64 -11.88 -6.17
CA GLU A 56 9.13 -11.00 -5.12
C GLU A 56 10.25 -10.73 -4.09
N GLY A 57 10.54 -9.45 -3.87
CA GLY A 57 11.63 -9.01 -2.99
C GLY A 57 11.27 -9.01 -1.52
N ASN A 58 9.98 -8.95 -1.19
CA ASN A 58 9.50 -9.00 0.18
C ASN A 58 9.22 -10.44 0.63
N PRO A 59 9.90 -10.95 1.68
CA PRO A 59 9.74 -12.34 2.12
C PRO A 59 8.31 -12.72 2.55
N LEU A 60 7.54 -11.78 3.11
CA LEU A 60 6.16 -12.03 3.53
C LEU A 60 5.25 -12.20 2.31
N TYR A 61 5.37 -11.31 1.32
CA TYR A 61 4.61 -11.43 0.08
C TYR A 61 5.05 -12.65 -0.73
N ALA A 62 6.34 -12.95 -0.80
CA ALA A 62 6.85 -14.15 -1.46
C ALA A 62 6.29 -15.43 -0.83
N ARG A 63 6.21 -15.49 0.50
CA ARG A 63 5.60 -16.62 1.22
C ARG A 63 4.11 -16.71 0.93
N ALA A 64 3.38 -15.59 0.96
CA ALA A 64 1.95 -15.58 0.70
C ALA A 64 1.61 -16.00 -0.75
N LEU A 65 2.40 -15.53 -1.71
CA LEU A 65 2.30 -15.91 -3.13
C LEU A 65 2.55 -17.40 -3.37
N SER A 66 3.37 -18.05 -2.54
CA SER A 66 3.58 -19.51 -2.61
C SER A 66 2.34 -20.33 -2.23
N TRP A 67 1.37 -19.72 -1.54
CA TRP A 67 0.13 -20.38 -1.13
C TRP A 67 -1.01 -20.07 -2.11
N SER A 68 -1.07 -18.84 -2.64
CA SER A 68 -2.07 -18.41 -3.61
C SER A 68 -1.64 -17.11 -4.30
N PRO A 69 -1.98 -16.89 -5.59
CA PRO A 69 -1.82 -15.59 -6.26
C PRO A 69 -2.51 -14.43 -5.52
N TRP A 70 -3.56 -14.73 -4.75
CA TRP A 70 -4.31 -13.77 -3.94
C TRP A 70 -3.77 -13.62 -2.52
N GLY A 71 -2.71 -14.34 -2.16
CA GLY A 71 -2.11 -14.31 -0.82
C GLY A 71 -1.60 -12.92 -0.43
N ILE A 72 -1.27 -12.07 -1.40
CA ILE A 72 -0.89 -10.66 -1.18
C ILE A 72 -1.96 -9.93 -0.35
N PHE A 73 -3.25 -10.10 -0.67
CA PHE A 73 -4.33 -9.43 0.03
C PHE A 73 -4.49 -9.89 1.49
N LEU A 74 -4.11 -11.12 1.82
CA LEU A 74 -4.11 -11.58 3.21
C LEU A 74 -3.03 -10.86 4.04
N VAL A 75 -1.86 -10.66 3.44
CA VAL A 75 -0.78 -9.88 4.06
C VAL A 75 -1.22 -8.43 4.22
N ASP A 76 -1.86 -7.85 3.21
CA ASP A 76 -2.32 -6.46 3.24
C ASP A 76 -3.36 -6.21 4.31
N LEU A 77 -4.35 -7.09 4.45
CA LEU A 77 -5.36 -6.98 5.52
C LEU A 77 -4.71 -7.00 6.90
N GLY A 78 -3.77 -7.93 7.15
CA GLY A 78 -3.03 -7.99 8.42
C GLY A 78 -2.22 -6.71 8.68
N LEU A 79 -1.50 -6.24 7.66
CA LEU A 79 -0.70 -5.01 7.76
C LEU A 79 -1.56 -3.75 7.91
N LEU A 80 -2.76 -3.72 7.33
CA LEU A 80 -3.71 -2.62 7.48
C LEU A 80 -4.29 -2.61 8.90
N SER A 81 -4.71 -3.77 9.42
CA SER A 81 -5.18 -3.89 10.81
C SER A 81 -4.13 -3.42 11.80
N LEU A 82 -2.86 -3.79 11.61
CA LEU A 82 -1.76 -3.32 12.46
C LEU A 82 -1.58 -1.80 12.39
N LYS A 83 -1.68 -1.19 11.21
CA LYS A 83 -1.62 0.28 11.06
C LYS A 83 -2.76 0.95 11.82
N VAL A 84 -3.99 0.45 11.69
CA VAL A 84 -5.15 1.01 12.40
C VAL A 84 -4.94 0.91 13.91
N VAL A 85 -4.54 -0.25 14.44
CA VAL A 85 -4.26 -0.42 15.88
C VAL A 85 -3.20 0.57 16.36
N PHE A 86 -2.13 0.76 15.58
CA PHE A 86 -1.08 1.72 15.91
C PHE A 86 -1.60 3.16 15.92
N LEU A 87 -2.36 3.57 14.89
CA LEU A 87 -2.95 4.90 14.80
C LEU A 87 -3.93 5.19 15.94
N LEU A 88 -4.76 4.23 16.32
CA LEU A 88 -5.65 4.37 17.49
C LEU A 88 -4.83 4.60 18.77
N ARG A 89 -3.68 3.93 18.94
CA ARG A 89 -2.77 4.14 20.08
C ARG A 89 -2.06 5.49 20.04
N LEU A 90 -1.94 6.12 18.87
CA LEU A 90 -1.44 7.49 18.72
C LEU A 90 -2.50 8.56 19.03
N GLY A 91 -3.72 8.17 19.41
CA GLY A 91 -4.80 9.09 19.80
C GLY A 91 -5.76 9.45 18.67
N PHE A 92 -5.63 8.83 17.50
CA PHE A 92 -6.65 8.98 16.45
C PHE A 92 -7.93 8.24 16.82
N ASP A 93 -9.09 8.82 16.48
CA ASP A 93 -10.36 8.09 16.46
C ASP A 93 -10.45 7.17 15.23
N SER A 94 -11.40 6.24 15.22
CA SER A 94 -11.56 5.29 14.10
C SER A 94 -11.93 5.97 12.78
N THR A 95 -12.64 7.10 12.82
CA THR A 95 -13.04 7.85 11.62
C THR A 95 -11.86 8.53 10.93
N VAL A 96 -10.73 8.71 11.63
CA VAL A 96 -9.46 9.19 11.07
C VAL A 96 -8.49 8.04 10.82
N ALA A 97 -8.37 7.10 11.77
CA ALA A 97 -7.38 6.03 11.72
C ALA A 97 -7.53 5.13 10.49
N TYR A 98 -8.77 4.74 10.13
CA TYR A 98 -9.00 3.89 8.96
C TYR A 98 -8.60 4.58 7.64
N PRO A 99 -9.12 5.78 7.31
CA PRO A 99 -8.70 6.50 6.11
C PRO A 99 -7.17 6.70 6.03
N VAL A 100 -6.53 7.09 7.14
CA VAL A 100 -5.07 7.27 7.18
C VAL A 100 -4.34 5.95 6.89
N ALA A 101 -4.79 4.85 7.48
CA ALA A 101 -4.21 3.54 7.23
C ALA A 101 -4.34 3.11 5.76
N PHE A 102 -5.50 3.36 5.13
CA PHE A 102 -5.70 3.08 3.71
C PHE A 102 -4.79 3.93 2.83
N VAL A 103 -4.67 5.23 3.12
CA VAL A 103 -3.77 6.11 2.35
C VAL A 103 -2.32 5.64 2.48
N ILE A 104 -1.84 5.31 3.69
CA ILE A 104 -0.49 4.80 3.90
C ILE A 104 -0.27 3.46 3.16
N ALA A 105 -1.23 2.53 3.22
CA ALA A 105 -1.14 1.28 2.48
C ALA A 105 -1.14 1.52 0.96
N GLY A 106 -2.01 2.43 0.49
CA GLY A 106 -2.11 2.85 -0.90
C GLY A 106 -0.81 3.43 -1.44
N HIS A 107 -0.07 4.23 -0.66
CA HIS A 107 1.26 4.72 -1.06
C HIS A 107 2.25 3.58 -1.30
N GLY A 108 2.26 2.57 -0.43
CA GLY A 108 3.11 1.39 -0.59
C GLY A 108 2.84 0.68 -1.93
N HIS A 109 1.58 0.41 -2.22
CA HIS A 109 1.18 -0.23 -3.47
C HIS A 109 1.35 0.67 -4.69
N ALA A 110 1.10 1.99 -4.60
CA ALA A 110 1.30 2.89 -5.72
C ALA A 110 2.77 2.95 -6.14
N VAL A 111 3.68 2.99 -5.16
CA VAL A 111 5.13 2.92 -5.43
C VAL A 111 5.53 1.54 -5.96
N GLY A 112 5.00 0.45 -5.39
CA GLY A 112 5.20 -0.92 -5.88
C GLY A 112 4.78 -1.08 -7.33
N PHE A 113 3.56 -0.65 -7.65
CA PHE A 113 3.00 -0.62 -9.00
C PHE A 113 3.91 0.13 -9.97
N LEU A 114 4.28 1.38 -9.68
CA LEU A 114 5.12 2.19 -10.58
C LEU A 114 6.51 1.57 -10.77
N TRP A 115 7.08 1.04 -9.69
CA TRP A 115 8.37 0.35 -9.73
C TRP A 115 8.30 -0.88 -10.63
N ASN A 116 7.34 -1.77 -10.37
CA ASN A 116 7.13 -3.00 -11.13
C ASN A 116 6.78 -2.72 -12.59
N LEU A 117 5.95 -1.70 -12.85
CA LEU A 117 5.58 -1.25 -14.19
C LEU A 117 6.80 -0.93 -15.05
N GLY A 118 7.85 -0.34 -14.47
CA GLY A 118 9.12 -0.08 -15.15
C GLY A 118 9.85 -1.36 -15.62
N PHE A 119 9.61 -2.50 -14.99
CA PHE A 119 10.19 -3.80 -15.39
C PHE A 119 9.30 -4.59 -16.35
N VAL A 120 7.97 -4.39 -16.29
CA VAL A 120 7.01 -5.09 -17.18
C VAL A 120 6.69 -4.33 -18.46
N LEU A 121 6.90 -3.02 -18.54
CA LEU A 121 6.80 -2.32 -19.82
C LEU A 121 8.06 -2.58 -20.66
N PRO A 122 7.94 -2.95 -21.95
CA PRO A 122 9.09 -3.00 -22.83
C PRO A 122 9.66 -1.58 -22.95
N LEU A 123 10.90 -1.38 -22.48
CA LEU A 123 11.65 -0.19 -22.85
C LEU A 123 11.74 -0.20 -24.37
N ARG A 124 11.08 0.76 -25.03
CA ARG A 124 11.29 1.00 -26.47
C ARG A 124 12.79 1.24 -26.62
N LYS A 125 13.47 0.33 -27.32
CA LYS A 125 14.85 0.50 -27.77
C LYS A 125 14.88 1.53 -28.89
#